data_AF-A0A8H7S040-F1
#
_entry.id   AF-A0A8H7S040-F1
#
_cell.length_a   1.000
_cell.length_b   1.000
_cell.length_c   1.000
_cell.angle_alpha   90.00
_cell.angle_beta   90.00
_cell.angle_gamma   90.00
#
_symmetry.space_group_name_H-M   'P 1'
#
loop_
_entity.id
_entity.type
_entity.pdbx_description
1 polymer ?
#
loop_
_entity_poly.entity_id
_entity_poly.type
_entity_poly.pdbx_seq_one_letter_code
_entity_poly.pdbx_strand_id
1 'polypeptide(L)'
;MVIKNLTYLLTIQKGRVNDARAFTTSALYTNLVNMPDQVCMDDTYIIADSAFPVIRTVVPSFPRSSANRRQRIFNKMHSSSRIVVEHSFDALVSRLRTLWKHLYMINIERMTLIIIK
;
A
#
# COMPACT_ATOMS: atom_id res chain seq x y z
N MET A 1 3.86 -5.65 16.76
CA MET A 1 2.78 -4.95 16.04
C MET A 1 2.44 -5.74 14.79
N VAL A 2 1.40 -6.59 14.87
CA VAL A 2 1.02 -7.48 13.77
C VAL A 2 0.25 -6.65 12.74
N ILE A 3 0.86 -6.46 11.56
CA ILE A 3 0.27 -5.81 10.39
C ILE A 3 -0.80 -6.77 9.81
N LYS A 4 -1.90 -6.95 10.54
CA LYS A 4 -3.08 -7.71 10.07
C LYS A 4 -4.02 -6.83 9.24
N ASN A 5 -3.95 -5.51 9.40
CA ASN A 5 -4.88 -4.57 8.74
C ASN A 5 -4.51 -4.18 7.31
N LEU A 6 -3.23 -4.27 6.90
CA LEU A 6 -2.84 -3.96 5.52
C LEU A 6 -3.28 -5.07 4.54
N THR A 7 -3.42 -6.31 5.03
CA THR A 7 -3.83 -7.47 4.23
C THR A 7 -5.27 -7.34 3.72
N TYR A 8 -6.17 -6.69 4.49
CA TYR A 8 -7.57 -6.53 4.09
C TYR A 8 -7.78 -5.49 2.97
N LEU A 9 -6.88 -4.53 2.79
CA LEU A 9 -6.94 -3.60 1.66
C LEU A 9 -6.55 -4.29 0.34
N LEU A 10 -5.63 -5.26 0.40
CA LEU A 10 -5.14 -5.99 -0.79
C LEU A 10 -6.14 -7.05 -1.32
N THR A 11 -7.12 -7.48 -0.52
CA THR A 11 -7.95 -8.66 -0.88
C THR A 11 -9.33 -8.37 -1.47
N ILE A 12 -9.85 -7.13 -1.44
CA ILE A 12 -11.29 -6.93 -1.74
C ILE A 12 -11.60 -6.58 -3.20
N GLN A 13 -10.69 -5.97 -4.00
CA GLN A 13 -11.12 -5.48 -5.32
C GLN A 13 -10.12 -5.77 -6.45
N LYS A 14 -10.19 -7.00 -6.97
CA LYS A 14 -9.73 -7.29 -8.34
C LYS A 14 -10.58 -6.49 -9.34
N GLY A 15 -10.14 -5.28 -9.70
CA GLY A 15 -10.19 -4.85 -11.10
C GLY A 15 -10.99 -3.61 -11.53
N ARG A 16 -11.64 -2.79 -10.67
CA ARG A 16 -12.41 -1.61 -11.17
C ARG A 16 -12.46 -0.35 -10.30
N VAL A 17 -11.95 -0.38 -9.08
CA VAL A 17 -12.15 0.71 -8.11
C VAL A 17 -10.79 1.26 -7.72
N ASN A 18 -10.64 2.59 -7.79
CA ASN A 18 -9.44 3.29 -7.33
C ASN A 18 -9.21 2.99 -5.83
N ASP A 19 -7.95 2.77 -5.43
CA ASP A 19 -7.53 2.55 -4.05
C ASP A 19 -8.13 3.55 -3.06
N ALA A 20 -8.24 4.83 -3.45
CA ALA A 20 -8.88 5.85 -2.62
C ALA A 20 -10.35 5.54 -2.32
N ARG A 21 -11.08 5.00 -3.30
CA ARG A 21 -12.48 4.60 -3.14
C ARG A 21 -12.61 3.29 -2.39
N ALA A 22 -11.72 2.33 -2.63
CA ALA A 22 -11.67 1.11 -1.82
C ALA A 22 -11.44 1.46 -0.34
N PHE A 23 -10.53 2.39 -0.07
CA PHE A 23 -10.28 2.92 1.27
C PHE A 23 -11.52 3.57 1.89
N THR A 24 -12.16 4.53 1.22
CA THR A 24 -13.33 5.24 1.80
C THR A 24 -14.54 4.34 2.05
N THR A 25 -14.65 3.23 1.33
CA THR A 25 -15.71 2.23 1.58
C THR A 25 -15.34 1.17 2.62
N SER A 26 -14.10 1.18 3.11
CA SER A 26 -13.61 0.15 4.05
C SER A 26 -13.99 0.44 5.50
N ALA A 27 -14.09 -0.61 6.30
CA ALA A 27 -14.24 -0.49 7.75
C ALA A 27 -13.07 0.26 8.40
N LEU A 28 -11.87 0.21 7.79
CA LEU A 28 -10.71 0.97 8.26
C LEU A 28 -10.98 2.48 8.20
N TYR A 29 -11.55 2.98 7.10
CA TYR A 29 -11.92 4.39 7.00
C TYR A 29 -12.97 4.77 8.06
N THR A 30 -14.01 3.95 8.21
CA THR A 30 -15.03 4.16 9.26
C THR A 30 -14.41 4.25 10.66
N ASN A 31 -13.48 3.35 10.97
CA ASN A 31 -12.81 3.34 12.28
C ASN A 31 -11.86 4.53 12.45
N LEU A 32 -11.11 4.93 11.41
CA LEU A 32 -10.25 6.11 11.45
C LEU A 32 -11.03 7.41 11.64
N VAL A 33 -12.26 7.48 11.10
CA VAL A 33 -13.15 8.64 11.28
C VAL A 33 -13.79 8.65 12.67
N ASN A 34 -14.30 7.51 13.14
CA ASN A 34 -15.08 7.45 14.38
C ASN A 34 -14.22 7.27 15.65
N MET A 35 -13.10 6.57 15.53
CA MET A 35 -12.22 6.18 16.66
C MET A 35 -10.74 6.35 16.28
N PRO A 36 -10.30 7.55 15.82
CA PRO A 36 -8.95 7.78 15.32
C PRO A 36 -7.85 7.35 16.30
N ASP A 37 -8.00 7.65 17.59
CA ASP A 37 -6.98 7.39 18.60
C ASP A 37 -6.84 5.90 18.96
N GLN A 38 -7.83 5.08 18.63
CA GLN A 38 -7.74 3.62 18.82
C GLN A 38 -7.03 2.94 17.64
N VAL A 39 -7.15 3.50 16.43
CA VAL A 39 -6.53 2.95 15.22
C VAL A 39 -5.12 3.49 15.04
N CYS A 40 -4.93 4.78 15.26
CA CYS A 40 -3.66 5.49 15.21
C CYS A 40 -3.33 5.98 16.61
N MET A 41 -2.63 5.13 17.38
CA MET A 41 -2.17 5.45 18.73
C MET A 41 -0.95 6.38 18.67
N ASP A 42 -0.65 7.08 19.75
CA ASP A 42 0.58 7.85 19.96
C ASP A 42 0.92 8.88 18.85
N ASP A 43 -0.07 9.67 18.41
CA ASP A 43 0.07 10.67 17.34
C ASP A 43 0.68 10.10 16.05
N THR A 44 0.32 8.85 15.72
CA THR A 44 0.69 8.25 14.45
C THR A 44 -0.25 8.68 13.32
N TYR A 45 0.29 8.73 12.11
CA TYR A 45 -0.43 9.14 10.91
C TYR A 45 -0.19 8.17 9.77
N ILE A 46 -1.20 8.01 8.93
CA ILE A 46 -1.14 7.26 7.68
C ILE A 46 -0.74 8.22 6.57
N ILE A 47 0.36 7.91 5.90
CA ILE A 47 0.83 8.61 4.71
C ILE A 47 0.07 8.06 3.50
N ALA A 48 -0.68 8.90 2.79
CA ALA A 48 -1.52 8.49 1.67
C ALA A 48 -1.24 9.29 0.38
N ASP A 49 -1.66 8.78 -0.77
CA ASP A 49 -1.55 9.54 -2.02
C ASP A 49 -2.58 10.69 -2.10
N SER A 50 -2.35 11.64 -3.00
CA SER A 50 -3.21 12.79 -3.25
C SER A 50 -4.67 12.45 -3.61
N ALA A 51 -4.94 11.22 -4.05
CA ALA A 51 -6.30 10.74 -4.32
C ALA A 51 -7.11 10.42 -3.04
N PHE A 52 -6.44 10.25 -1.89
CA PHE A 52 -7.09 9.90 -0.62
C PHE A 52 -7.67 11.15 0.07
N PRO A 53 -8.78 11.01 0.82
CA PRO A 53 -9.32 12.12 1.58
C PRO A 53 -8.38 12.54 2.71
N VAL A 54 -8.36 13.84 3.00
CA VAL A 54 -7.72 14.37 4.21
C VAL A 54 -8.64 14.10 5.40
N ILE A 55 -8.17 13.30 6.36
CA ILE A 55 -8.82 13.13 7.68
C ILE A 55 -7.77 13.22 8.79
N ARG A 56 -8.19 13.30 10.06
CA ARG A 56 -7.30 13.57 11.21
C ARG A 56 -6.01 12.73 11.22
N THR A 57 -6.12 11.47 10.85
CA THR A 57 -5.04 10.48 10.89
C THR A 57 -4.51 10.09 9.51
N VAL A 58 -5.02 10.66 8.40
CA VAL A 58 -4.58 10.35 7.04
C VAL A 58 -4.11 11.61 6.35
N VAL A 59 -2.83 11.64 5.99
CA VAL A 59 -2.14 12.82 5.50
C VAL A 59 -1.71 12.59 4.04
N PRO A 60 -2.50 13.07 3.06
CA PRO A 60 -2.09 13.07 1.67
C PRO A 60 -1.08 14.18 1.36
N SER A 61 -0.39 14.06 0.23
CA SER A 61 0.50 15.13 -0.25
C SER A 61 -0.28 16.39 -0.64
N PHE A 62 0.31 17.57 -0.44
CA PHE A 62 -0.29 18.82 -0.90
C PHE A 62 -0.37 18.89 -2.43
N PRO A 63 -1.40 19.55 -3.00
CA PRO A 63 -1.50 19.76 -4.44
C PRO A 63 -0.28 20.50 -5.00
N ARG A 64 0.31 19.96 -6.07
CA ARG A 64 1.58 20.49 -6.63
C ARG A 64 1.43 21.91 -7.18
N SER A 65 0.26 22.25 -7.74
CA SER A 65 -0.02 23.54 -8.37
C SER A 65 -0.05 24.71 -7.38
N SER A 66 -0.45 24.47 -6.13
CA SER A 66 -0.59 25.50 -5.10
C SER A 66 0.41 25.35 -3.93
N ALA A 67 1.37 24.43 -4.04
CA ALA A 67 2.31 24.15 -2.96
C ALA A 67 3.33 25.29 -2.75
N ASN A 68 3.29 25.89 -1.56
CA ASN A 68 4.32 26.81 -1.08
C ASN A 68 5.64 26.08 -0.74
N ARG A 69 6.71 26.81 -0.41
CA ARG A 69 8.05 26.23 -0.14
C ARG A 69 8.02 25.14 0.94
N ARG A 70 7.28 25.35 2.04
CA ARG A 70 7.18 24.38 3.14
C ARG A 70 6.43 23.12 2.70
N GLN A 71 5.33 23.29 1.96
CA GLN A 71 4.55 22.18 1.40
C GLN A 71 5.36 21.36 0.38
N ARG A 72 6.22 22.00 -0.43
CA ARG A 72 7.12 21.29 -1.34
C ARG A 72 8.16 20.44 -0.60
N ILE A 73 8.73 20.97 0.48
CA ILE A 73 9.66 20.23 1.35
C ILE A 73 8.93 19.03 1.98
N PHE A 74 7.73 19.26 2.52
CA PHE A 74 6.89 18.20 3.05
C PHE A 74 6.60 17.12 1.99
N ASN A 75 6.13 17.50 0.81
CA ASN A 75 5.84 16.57 -0.29
C ASN A 75 7.07 15.76 -0.73
N LYS A 76 8.27 16.35 -0.69
CA LYS A 76 9.52 15.63 -0.98
C LYS A 76 9.75 14.51 0.03
N MET A 77 9.65 14.82 1.33
CA MET A 77 9.82 13.83 2.40
C MET A 77 8.72 12.75 2.35
N HIS A 78 7.48 13.18 2.14
CA HIS A 78 6.30 12.33 1.98
C HIS A 78 6.48 11.33 0.82
N SER A 79 6.84 11.83 -0.37
CA SER A 79 7.10 10.99 -1.55
C SER A 79 8.29 10.05 -1.35
N SER A 80 9.37 10.52 -0.73
CA SER A 80 10.54 9.65 -0.46
C SER A 80 10.20 8.48 0.46
N SER A 81 9.36 8.72 1.47
CA SER A 81 8.91 7.68 2.41
C SER A 81 8.04 6.65 1.70
N ARG A 82 7.13 7.09 0.82
CA ARG A 82 6.28 6.21 0.00
C ARG A 82 7.10 5.31 -0.91
N ILE A 83 8.10 5.85 -1.61
CA ILE A 83 8.95 5.06 -2.52
C ILE A 83 9.62 3.89 -1.80
N VAL A 84 10.09 4.10 -0.56
CA VAL A 84 10.71 3.03 0.24
C VAL A 84 9.70 1.92 0.55
N VAL A 85 8.48 2.28 0.92
CA VAL A 85 7.40 1.34 1.20
C VAL A 85 6.99 0.59 -0.07
N GLU A 86 6.75 1.29 -1.17
CA GLU A 86 6.37 0.74 -2.47
C GLU A 86 7.44 -0.27 -2.96
N HIS A 87 8.72 0.11 -2.97
CA HIS A 87 9.82 -0.80 -3.34
C HIS A 87 9.91 -2.04 -2.44
N SER A 88 9.64 -1.89 -1.14
CA SER A 88 9.68 -3.02 -0.21
C SER A 88 8.56 -4.03 -0.51
N PHE A 89 7.35 -3.54 -0.79
CA PHE A 89 6.22 -4.39 -1.18
C PHE A 89 6.39 -4.99 -2.58
N ASP A 90 6.90 -4.23 -3.54
CA ASP A 90 7.20 -4.73 -4.88
C ASP A 90 8.23 -5.87 -4.83
N ALA A 91 9.29 -5.71 -4.04
CA ALA A 91 10.28 -6.75 -3.82
C ALA A 91 9.65 -8.00 -3.18
N LEU A 92 8.78 -7.82 -2.18
CA LEU A 92 8.06 -8.93 -1.52
C LEU A 92 7.14 -9.67 -2.50
N VAL A 93 6.29 -8.93 -3.24
CA VAL A 93 5.35 -9.50 -4.22
C VAL A 93 6.11 -10.21 -5.33
N SER A 94 7.22 -9.64 -5.81
CA SER A 94 8.06 -10.25 -6.82
C SER A 94 8.65 -11.59 -6.35
N ARG A 95 9.18 -11.64 -5.12
CA ARG A 95 9.71 -12.87 -4.51
C ARG A 95 8.63 -13.93 -4.34
N LEU A 96 7.46 -13.55 -3.82
CA LEU A 96 6.34 -14.47 -3.70
C LEU A 96 5.94 -15.01 -5.06
N ARG A 97 5.75 -14.15 -6.06
CA ARG A 97 5.40 -14.59 -7.43
C ARG A 97 6.41 -15.57 -8.00
N THR A 98 7.71 -15.36 -7.76
CA THR A 98 8.76 -16.31 -8.16
C THR A 98 8.61 -17.65 -7.43
N LEU A 99 8.42 -17.65 -6.11
CA LEU A 99 8.17 -18.86 -5.32
C LEU A 99 6.94 -19.61 -5.82
N TRP A 100 5.82 -18.92 -6.04
CA TRP A 100 4.58 -19.50 -6.57
C TRP A 100 4.82 -20.15 -7.95
N LYS A 101 5.53 -19.48 -8.86
CA LYS A 101 5.90 -20.07 -10.17
C LYS A 101 6.73 -21.35 -10.01
N HIS A 102 7.69 -21.36 -9.09
CA HIS A 102 8.48 -22.55 -8.82
C HIS A 102 7.64 -23.68 -8.21
N LEU A 103 6.73 -23.38 -7.29
CA LEU A 103 5.82 -24.38 -6.69
C LEU A 103 4.85 -24.98 -7.71
N TYR A 104 4.32 -24.18 -8.64
CA TYR A 104 3.48 -24.69 -9.75
C TYR A 104 4.25 -25.56 -10.75
N MET A 105 5.57 -25.40 -10.85
CA MET A 105 6.45 -26.25 -11.67
C MET A 105 6.72 -27.64 -11.05
N ILE A 106 6.30 -27.88 -9.80
CA ILE A 106 6.46 -29.17 -9.10
C ILE A 106 5.28 -30.11 -9.39
N ASN A 107 4.53 -29.86 -10.48
CA ASN A 107 3.68 -30.87 -11.09
C ASN A 107 4.53 -31.66 -12.12
N ILE A 108 4.65 -32.96 -11.90
CA ILE A 108 5.92 -33.69 -11.84
C ILE A 108 6.53 -34.08 -13.21
N GLU A 109 5.78 -34.04 -14.31
CA GLU A 109 6.21 -34.68 -15.57
C GLU A 109 7.03 -33.79 -16.54
N ARG A 110 7.05 -32.46 -16.38
CA ARG A 110 7.62 -31.53 -17.39
C ARG A 110 8.99 -30.96 -17.07
N MET A 111 9.66 -31.46 -16.03
CA MET A 111 10.86 -30.84 -15.48
C MET A 111 12.14 -31.05 -16.30
N THR A 112 12.15 -31.97 -17.28
CA THR A 112 13.37 -32.36 -18.03
C THR A 112 13.79 -31.41 -19.16
N LEU A 113 12.98 -30.39 -19.50
CA LEU A 113 13.23 -29.52 -20.67
C LEU A 113 13.96 -28.20 -20.34
N ILE A 114 14.21 -27.89 -19.07
CA ILE A 114 14.85 -26.63 -18.67
C ILE A 114 16.38 -26.80 -18.46
N ILE A 115 16.89 -28.01 -18.58
CA ILE A 115 18.33 -28.28 -18.63
C ILE A 115 18.67 -28.63 -20.08
N ILE A 116 18.96 -27.60 -20.89
CA ILE A 116 19.70 -27.53 -22.17
C ILE A 116 19.09 -26.37 -22.97
N LYS A 117 19.47 -25.14 -22.63
CA LYS A 117 19.96 -24.13 -23.57
C LYS A 117 20.58 -22.95 -22.83
#